data_AF-A0A2M8ASE7-F1
#
_entry.id   AF-A0A2M8ASE7-F1
#
_cell.length_a   1.000
_cell.length_b   1.000
_cell.length_c   1.000
_cell.angle_alpha   90.00
_cell.angle_beta   90.00
_cell.angle_gamma   90.00
#
_symmetry.space_group_name_H-M   'P 1'
#
loop_
_entity.id
_entity.type
_entity.pdbx_description
1 polymer ?
#
loop_
_entity_poly.entity_id
_entity_poly.type
_entity_poly.pdbx_seq_one_letter_code
_entity_poly.pdbx_strand_id
1 'polypeptide(L)'
;MIGHRKPTHPGEVLREDVIIPLGLTVTEAAKMLGVARNTLSSLLNCNVSLSPEMAVRISKATRTTPESWLYMQVKLDLWNAEQRSAKVQEFEMAIAV
;
A
#
# COMPACT_ATOMS: atom_id res chain seq x y z
N MET A 1 -8.74 0.14 15.69
CA MET A 1 -9.81 -0.76 15.21
C MET A 1 -9.68 -0.92 13.70
N ILE A 2 -9.37 -2.12 13.22
CA ILE A 2 -9.45 -2.46 11.79
C ILE A 2 -10.94 -2.72 11.52
N GLY A 3 -11.54 -1.96 10.59
CA GLY A 3 -12.96 -2.14 10.25
C GLY A 3 -13.20 -3.52 9.64
N HIS A 4 -14.43 -4.04 9.74
CA HIS A 4 -14.81 -5.34 9.16
C HIS A 4 -14.69 -5.36 7.61
N ARG A 5 -14.56 -4.20 6.97
CA ARG A 5 -14.44 -4.05 5.51
C ARG A 5 -12.98 -4.13 5.08
N LYS A 6 -12.73 -4.88 4.00
CA LYS A 6 -11.43 -4.94 3.32
C LYS A 6 -10.88 -3.54 3.02
N PRO A 7 -9.67 -3.20 3.50
CA PRO A 7 -9.01 -1.93 3.15
C PRO A 7 -8.76 -1.80 1.65
N THR A 8 -8.85 -0.59 1.12
CA THR A 8 -8.55 -0.31 -0.30
C THR A 8 -7.05 -0.43 -0.56
N HIS A 9 -6.68 -0.99 -1.71
CA HIS A 9 -5.29 -1.12 -2.11
C HIS A 9 -4.66 0.25 -2.44
N PRO A 10 -3.43 0.56 -1.99
CA PRO A 10 -2.79 1.86 -2.26
C PRO A 10 -2.68 2.19 -3.76
N GLY A 11 -2.48 1.17 -4.60
CA GLY A 11 -2.45 1.34 -6.05
C GLY A 11 -3.78 1.73 -6.67
N GLU A 12 -4.91 1.32 -6.07
CA GLU A 12 -6.24 1.76 -6.52
C GLU A 12 -6.45 3.24 -6.18
N VAL A 13 -6.11 3.65 -4.96
CA VAL A 13 -6.14 5.06 -4.54
C VAL A 13 -5.23 5.93 -5.41
N LEU A 14 -4.01 5.47 -5.72
CA LEU A 14 -3.11 6.19 -6.63
C LEU A 14 -3.73 6.35 -8.04
N ARG A 15 -4.45 5.33 -8.52
CA ARG A 15 -5.10 5.38 -9.83
C ARG A 15 -6.26 6.37 -9.85
N GLU A 16 -7.21 6.19 -8.93
CA GLU A 16 -8.48 6.91 -8.91
C GLU A 16 -8.35 8.35 -8.41
N ASP A 17 -7.50 8.60 -7.41
CA ASP A 17 -7.44 9.89 -6.73
C ASP A 17 -6.29 10.78 -7.21
N VAL A 18 -5.33 10.23 -7.98
CA VAL A 18 -4.16 10.98 -8.44
C VAL A 18 -3.99 10.91 -9.95
N ILE A 19 -3.88 9.71 -10.54
CA ILE A 19 -3.53 9.58 -11.96
C ILE A 19 -4.69 10.01 -12.86
N ILE A 20 -5.90 9.52 -12.63
CA ILE A 20 -7.08 9.86 -13.43
C ILE A 20 -7.41 11.36 -13.33
N PRO A 21 -7.48 11.98 -12.13
CA PRO A 21 -7.80 13.41 -12.01
C PRO A 21 -6.75 14.33 -12.63
N LEU A 22 -5.48 13.91 -12.67
CA LEU A 22 -4.41 14.65 -13.34
C LEU A 22 -4.35 14.40 -14.86
N GLY A 23 -5.19 13.51 -15.41
CA GLY A 23 -5.18 13.15 -16.82
C GLY A 23 -3.90 12.46 -17.28
N LEU A 24 -3.16 11.84 -16.36
CA LEU A 24 -1.87 11.21 -16.65
C LEU A 24 -2.06 9.81 -17.23
N THR A 25 -1.31 9.49 -18.28
CA THR A 25 -1.15 8.09 -18.70
C THR A 25 -0.24 7.35 -17.71
N VAL A 26 -0.37 6.01 -17.66
CA VAL A 26 0.53 5.16 -16.86
C VAL A 26 2.01 5.38 -17.24
N THR A 27 2.28 5.65 -18.52
CA THR A 27 3.64 5.89 -19.01
C THR A 27 4.21 7.21 -18.46
N GLU A 28 3.42 8.29 -18.48
CA GLU A 28 3.84 9.59 -17.94
C GLU A 28 4.03 9.53 -16.44
N ALA A 29 3.07 8.95 -15.71
CA ALA A 29 3.17 8.78 -14.27
C ALA A 29 4.39 7.93 -13.87
N ALA A 30 4.68 6.84 -14.59
CA ALA A 30 5.86 6.01 -14.33
C ALA A 30 7.16 6.79 -14.55
N LYS A 31 7.22 7.60 -15.62
CA LYS A 31 8.36 8.48 -15.89
C LYS A 31 8.55 9.51 -14.77
N MET A 32 7.46 10.14 -14.30
CA MET A 32 7.50 11.12 -13.20
C MET A 32 7.94 10.49 -11.87
N LEU A 33 7.51 9.26 -11.60
CA LEU A 33 7.92 8.50 -10.41
C LEU A 33 9.33 7.88 -10.54
N GLY A 34 9.93 7.92 -11.74
CA GLY A 34 11.23 7.34 -12.02
C GLY A 34 11.26 5.82 -11.91
N VAL A 35 10.19 5.15 -12.35
CA VAL A 35 10.03 3.69 -12.29
C VAL A 35 9.68 3.11 -13.66
N ALA A 36 9.84 1.81 -13.84
CA ALA A 36 9.42 1.15 -15.06
C ALA A 36 7.88 1.15 -15.17
N ARG A 37 7.36 1.33 -16.40
CA ARG A 37 5.91 1.39 -16.67
C ARG A 37 5.18 0.14 -16.17
N ASN A 38 5.77 -1.04 -16.35
CA ASN A 38 5.20 -2.30 -15.88
C ASN A 38 5.10 -2.34 -14.34
N THR A 39 6.10 -1.82 -13.61
CA THR A 39 6.06 -1.71 -12.15
C THR A 39 4.89 -0.87 -11.69
N LEU A 40 4.72 0.32 -12.27
CA LEU A 40 3.58 1.18 -11.94
C LEU A 40 2.26 0.52 -12.34
N SER A 41 2.16 -0.04 -13.55
CA SER A 41 0.94 -0.70 -14.02
C SER A 41 0.50 -1.85 -13.10
N SER A 42 1.44 -2.67 -12.63
CA SER A 42 1.14 -3.76 -11.70
C SER A 42 0.61 -3.23 -10.36
N LEU A 43 1.18 -2.13 -9.86
CA LEU A 43 0.70 -1.49 -8.64
C LEU A 43 -0.73 -0.95 -8.82
N LEU A 44 -0.98 -0.19 -9.89
CA LEU A 44 -2.30 0.42 -10.19
C LEU A 44 -3.41 -0.61 -10.44
N ASN A 45 -3.03 -1.82 -10.85
CA ASN A 45 -3.94 -2.94 -11.04
C ASN A 45 -4.04 -3.86 -9.81
N CYS A 46 -3.46 -3.45 -8.67
CA CYS A 46 -3.49 -4.19 -7.42
C CYS A 46 -2.84 -5.59 -7.49
N ASN A 47 -1.93 -5.79 -8.44
CA ASN A 47 -1.23 -7.07 -8.65
C ASN A 47 0.02 -7.21 -7.76
N VAL A 48 0.55 -6.10 -7.25
CA VAL A 48 1.72 -6.08 -6.34
C VAL A 48 1.46 -5.11 -5.20
N SER A 49 1.99 -5.44 -4.02
CA SER A 49 1.99 -4.56 -2.86
C SER A 49 2.82 -3.30 -3.10
N LEU A 50 2.46 -2.21 -2.44
CA LEU A 50 3.26 -1.00 -2.39
C LEU A 50 4.54 -1.23 -1.56
N SER A 51 5.72 -1.05 -2.18
CA SER A 51 6.99 -1.08 -1.46
C SER A 51 7.30 0.27 -0.76
N PRO A 52 8.16 0.28 0.28
CA PRO A 52 8.63 1.53 0.91
C PRO A 52 9.29 2.50 -0.08
N GLU A 53 10.08 1.98 -1.03
CA GLU A 53 10.71 2.82 -2.05
C GLU A 53 9.67 3.51 -2.95
N MET A 54 8.62 2.78 -3.35
CA MET A 54 7.53 3.34 -4.13
C MET A 54 6.72 4.36 -3.32
N ALA A 55 6.49 4.11 -2.03
CA ALA A 55 5.83 5.06 -1.14
C ALA A 55 6.61 6.39 -1.06
N VAL A 56 7.94 6.33 -0.96
CA VAL A 56 8.80 7.54 -1.01
C VAL A 56 8.64 8.27 -2.34
N ARG A 57 8.65 7.56 -3.48
CA ARG A 57 8.48 8.17 -4.81
C ARG A 57 7.12 8.86 -4.95
N ILE A 58 6.04 8.20 -4.56
CA ILE A 58 4.68 8.75 -4.60
C ILE A 58 4.56 9.96 -3.66
N SER A 59 5.11 9.88 -2.45
CA SER A 59 5.03 10.97 -1.47
C SER A 59 5.66 12.26 -1.99
N LYS A 60 6.83 12.15 -2.64
CA LYS A 60 7.51 13.29 -3.29
C LYS A 60 6.69 13.87 -4.45
N ALA A 61 6.09 13.01 -5.27
CA ALA A 61 5.29 13.44 -6.42
C ALA A 61 3.95 14.10 -6.02
N THR A 62 3.36 13.67 -4.90
CA THR A 62 2.04 14.11 -4.44
C THR A 62 2.09 15.13 -3.30
N ARG A 63 3.30 15.48 -2.80
CA ARG A 63 3.49 16.32 -1.61
C ARG A 63 2.76 15.79 -0.37
N THR A 64 2.80 14.47 -0.20
CA THR A 64 2.24 13.75 0.96
C THR A 64 3.38 13.08 1.75
N THR A 65 3.04 12.21 2.71
CA THR A 65 4.03 11.47 3.51
C THR A 65 4.11 10.00 3.07
N PRO A 66 5.31 9.39 3.00
CA PRO A 66 5.45 7.98 2.66
C PRO A 66 4.74 7.06 3.66
N GLU A 67 4.67 7.45 4.93
CA GLU A 67 3.98 6.72 6.00
C GLU A 67 2.48 6.59 5.72
N SER A 68 1.84 7.61 5.14
CA SER A 68 0.41 7.56 4.81
C SER A 68 0.14 6.44 3.81
N TRP A 69 0.97 6.32 2.77
CA TRP A 69 0.85 5.28 1.75
C TRP A 69 1.20 3.89 2.29
N LEU A 70 2.26 3.79 3.09
CA LEU A 70 2.65 2.52 3.72
C LEU A 70 1.59 2.03 4.70
N TYR A 71 0.97 2.93 5.47
CA TYR A 71 -0.07 2.57 6.42
C TYR A 71 -1.29 1.94 5.74
N MET A 72 -1.63 2.39 4.53
CA MET A 72 -2.67 1.75 3.71
C MET A 72 -2.29 0.32 3.33
N GLN A 73 -1.04 0.10 2.91
CA GLN A 73 -0.55 -1.24 2.58
C GLN A 73 -0.56 -2.15 3.81
N VAL A 74 -0.05 -1.67 4.95
CA VAL A 74 -0.03 -2.40 6.22
C VAL A 74 -1.44 -2.80 6.65
N LYS A 75 -2.41 -1.89 6.55
CA LYS A 75 -3.81 -2.21 6.85
C LYS A 75 -4.34 -3.35 5.97
N LEU A 76 -4.08 -3.29 4.67
CA LEU A 76 -4.53 -4.32 3.73
C LEU A 76 -3.84 -5.66 4.02
N ASP A 77 -2.54 -5.66 4.28
CA ASP A 77 -1.77 -6.86 4.57
C ASP A 77 -2.23 -7.52 5.88
N LEU A 78 -2.46 -6.72 6.93
CA LEU A 78 -3.03 -7.20 8.20
C LEU A 78 -4.42 -7.79 8.00
N TRP A 79 -5.31 -7.08 7.30
CA TRP A 79 -6.66 -7.58 7.05
C TRP A 79 -6.63 -8.93 6.30
N ASN A 80 -5.76 -9.06 5.29
CA ASN A 80 -5.59 -10.31 4.54
C ASN A 80 -5.01 -11.43 5.41
N ALA A 81 -4.08 -11.11 6.32
CA ALA A 81 -3.49 -12.05 7.25
C ALA A 81 -4.51 -12.55 8.29
N GLU A 82 -5.36 -11.65 8.81
CA GLU A 82 -6.43 -11.97 9.77
C GLU A 82 -7.51 -12.88 9.16
N GLN A 83 -7.72 -12.85 7.84
CA GLN A 83 -8.62 -13.81 7.18
C GLN A 83 -8.10 -15.25 7.20
N ARG A 84 -6.83 -15.46 7.56
CA ARG A 84 -6.18 -16.76 7.64
C ARG A 84 -6.10 -17.17 9.11
N SER A 85 -6.45 -18.42 9.42
CA SER A 85 -6.22 -18.94 10.76
C SER A 85 -4.72 -19.15 10.97
N ALA A 86 -4.16 -18.50 12.00
CA ALA A 86 -2.80 -18.75 12.47
C ALA A 86 -2.85 -19.63 13.72
N LYS A 87 -2.12 -20.75 13.69
CA LYS A 87 -1.88 -21.54 14.90
C LYS A 87 -0.70 -20.91 15.64
N VAL A 88 -0.99 -20.29 16.77
CA VAL A 88 0.00 -19.67 17.66
C VAL A 88 -0.13 -20.27 19.05
N GLN A 89 0.98 -20.36 19.77
CA GLN A 89 0.97 -20.60 21.22
C GLN A 89 1.18 -19.25 21.89
N GLU A 90 0.43 -18.98 22.95
CA GLU A 90 0.63 -17.77 23.74
C GLU A 90 1.99 -17.85 24.46
N PHE A 91 2.72 -16.73 24.48
CA PHE A 91 3.91 -16.66 25.32
C PHE A 91 3.47 -16.61 26.78
N GLU A 92 3.84 -17.62 27.58
CA GLU A 92 3.69 -17.55 29.03
C GLU A 92 4.52 -16.36 29.55
N MET A 93 3.85 -15.28 29.93
CA MET A 93 4.48 -14.24 30.72
C MET A 93 4.70 -14.77 32.12
N ALA A 94 5.90 -15.27 32.40
CA ALA A 94 6.36 -15.41 33.77
C ALA A 94 6.34 -14.00 34.39
N ILE A 95 5.31 -13.70 35.17
CA ILE A 95 5.30 -12.54 36.04
C ILE A 95 6.42 -12.80 37.04
N ALA A 96 7.59 -12.22 36.79
CA ALA A 96 8.63 -12.10 37.78
C ALA A 96 8.24 -10.96 38.72
N VAL A 97 7.40 -11.27 39.72
CA VAL A 97 7.34 -10.57 41.00
C VAL A 97 7.04 -11.60 42.09
#